data_AF-A0AA97HVD7-F1
#
_entry.id   AF-A0AA97HVD7-F1
#
_cell.length_a   1.000
_cell.length_b   1.000
_cell.length_c   1.000
_cell.angle_alpha   90.00
_cell.angle_beta   90.00
_cell.angle_gamma   90.00
#
_symmetry.space_group_name_H-M   'P 1'
#
loop_
_entity.id
_entity.type
_entity.pdbx_description
1 polymer ?
#
loop_
_entity_poly.entity_id
_entity_poly.type
_entity_poly.pdbx_seq_one_letter_code
_entity_poly.pdbx_strand_id
1 'polypeptide(L)'
;MKLVNIICLLSTLLLASCIPIRVVPKYNPDTYNGYKVIQAYQKKESIGHTDVEQRKRDVFECGVRNYNAGNLDLSAQFPDMKDEDIIPRRISIDNCMKKKGYIISNYESCTLKGKPTGFCN
;
A
#
# COMPACT_ATOMS: atom_id res chain seq x y z
N MET A 1 1.81 -35.87 42.96
CA MET A 1 0.74 -35.61 41.96
C MET A 1 0.66 -36.83 41.05
N LYS A 2 -0.50 -37.49 40.90
CA LYS A 2 -0.60 -38.73 40.10
C LYS A 2 -0.39 -38.43 38.61
N LEU A 3 0.20 -39.35 37.85
CA LEU A 3 0.48 -39.20 36.41
C LEU A 3 -0.77 -38.78 35.61
N VAL A 4 -1.93 -39.31 35.98
CA VAL A 4 -3.24 -38.94 35.42
C VAL A 4 -3.55 -37.45 35.59
N ASN A 5 -3.20 -36.85 36.72
CA ASN A 5 -3.46 -35.43 36.98
C ASN A 5 -2.52 -34.53 36.16
N ILE A 6 -1.29 -34.98 35.90
CA ILE A 6 -0.32 -34.28 35.03
C ILE A 6 -0.81 -34.33 33.57
N ILE A 7 -1.27 -35.50 33.11
CA ILE A 7 -1.83 -35.67 31.76
C ILE A 7 -3.06 -34.78 31.58
N CYS A 8 -4.00 -34.78 32.54
CA CYS A 8 -5.18 -33.91 32.46
C CYS A 8 -4.82 -32.41 32.43
N LEU A 9 -3.82 -31.96 33.20
CA LEU A 9 -3.38 -30.56 33.20
C LEU A 9 -2.70 -30.15 31.88
N LEU A 10 -1.91 -31.02 31.28
CA LEU A 10 -1.28 -30.76 29.98
C LEU A 10 -2.33 -30.69 28.86
N SER A 11 -3.33 -31.58 28.90
CA SER A 11 -4.44 -31.60 27.95
C SER A 11 -5.28 -30.31 28.00
N THR A 12 -5.55 -29.78 29.20
CA THR A 12 -6.31 -28.52 29.34
C THR A 12 -5.52 -27.29 28.89
N LEU A 13 -4.19 -27.27 29.11
CA LEU A 13 -3.33 -26.20 28.58
C LEU A 13 -3.25 -26.20 27.04
N LEU A 14 -3.21 -27.38 26.41
CA LEU A 14 -3.19 -27.50 24.94
C LEU A 14 -4.53 -27.13 24.28
N LEU A 15 -5.65 -27.30 24.98
CA LEU A 15 -6.97 -26.86 24.49
C LEU A 15 -7.16 -25.34 24.62
N ALA A 16 -6.50 -24.70 25.60
CA ALA A 16 -6.55 -23.25 25.80
C ALA A 16 -5.67 -22.46 24.82
N SER A 17 -4.71 -23.09 24.14
CA SER A 17 -3.82 -22.44 23.16
C SER A 17 -4.43 -22.30 21.75
N CYS A 18 -5.69 -22.70 21.55
CA CYS A 18 -6.41 -22.53 20.28
C CYS A 18 -6.94 -21.09 20.08
N ILE A 19 -6.31 -20.09 20.72
CA ILE A 19 -6.54 -18.69 20.37
C ILE A 19 -5.77 -18.46 19.06
N PRO A 20 -6.44 -18.23 17.92
CA PRO A 20 -5.74 -17.95 16.69
C PRO A 20 -4.93 -16.67 16.90
N ILE A 21 -3.61 -16.81 16.97
CA ILE A 21 -2.69 -15.68 16.84
C ILE A 21 -3.00 -15.10 15.47
N ARG A 22 -3.76 -13.99 15.44
CA ARG A 22 -4.09 -13.30 14.19
C ARG A 22 -2.86 -12.55 13.72
N VAL A 23 -1.93 -13.28 13.11
CA VAL A 23 -0.76 -12.73 12.41
C VAL A 23 -1.17 -11.94 11.16
N VAL A 24 -2.41 -12.12 10.67
CA VAL A 24 -2.96 -11.38 9.54
C VAL A 24 -4.06 -10.43 10.02
N PRO A 25 -4.00 -9.12 9.68
CA PRO A 25 -5.09 -8.20 9.94
C PRO A 25 -6.39 -8.71 9.34
N LYS A 26 -7.53 -8.44 9.99
CA LYS A 26 -8.86 -8.80 9.45
C LYS A 26 -8.96 -8.28 8.02
N TYR A 27 -9.35 -9.14 7.08
CA TYR A 27 -9.57 -8.73 5.69
C TYR A 27 -10.49 -7.51 5.64
N ASN A 28 -10.00 -6.44 4.99
CA ASN A 28 -10.74 -5.23 4.72
C ASN A 28 -10.72 -5.00 3.21
N PRO A 29 -11.87 -5.09 2.51
CA PRO A 29 -11.90 -4.89 1.07
C PRO A 29 -11.44 -3.48 0.67
N ASP A 30 -11.49 -2.49 1.57
CA ASP A 30 -10.99 -1.14 1.29
C ASP A 30 -9.46 -1.03 1.37
N THR A 31 -8.80 -2.01 1.99
CA THR A 31 -7.33 -2.12 2.05
C THR A 31 -6.79 -3.06 0.98
N TYR A 32 -7.50 -4.16 0.73
CA TYR A 32 -7.12 -5.20 -0.25
C TYR A 32 -7.89 -5.04 -1.57
N ASN A 33 -7.95 -3.82 -2.09
CA ASN A 33 -8.72 -3.45 -3.30
C ASN A 33 -7.92 -3.52 -4.62
N GLY A 34 -6.71 -4.08 -4.60
CA GLY A 34 -5.84 -4.18 -5.79
C GLY A 34 -5.17 -2.87 -6.20
N TYR A 35 -5.27 -1.82 -5.37
CA TYR A 35 -4.63 -0.52 -5.58
C TYR A 35 -3.17 -0.63 -6.00
N LYS A 36 -2.80 0.17 -6.99
CA LYS A 36 -1.42 0.43 -7.41
C LYS A 36 -1.03 1.85 -7.02
N VAL A 37 0.19 2.03 -6.54
CA VAL A 37 0.71 3.32 -6.08
C VAL A 37 0.57 4.44 -7.12
N ILE A 38 0.70 4.14 -8.42
CA ILE A 38 0.48 5.14 -9.47
C ILE A 38 -0.93 5.74 -9.46
N GLN A 39 -1.94 4.99 -9.00
CA GLN A 39 -3.32 5.45 -8.92
C GLN A 39 -3.53 6.50 -7.82
N ALA A 40 -2.56 6.67 -6.91
CA ALA A 40 -2.49 7.79 -5.98
C ALA A 40 -2.55 9.14 -6.70
N TYR A 41 -1.90 9.21 -7.87
CA TYR A 41 -1.78 10.40 -8.67
C TYR A 41 -2.98 10.50 -9.61
N GLN A 42 -3.85 11.47 -9.35
CA GLN A 42 -5.01 11.79 -10.18
C GLN A 42 -4.91 13.24 -10.64
N LYS A 43 -5.17 13.52 -11.92
CA LYS A 43 -5.32 14.89 -12.39
C LYS A 43 -6.55 15.52 -11.75
N LYS A 44 -6.42 16.75 -11.25
CA LYS A 44 -7.49 17.41 -10.49
C LYS A 44 -8.78 17.54 -11.28
N GLU A 45 -8.66 17.75 -12.59
CA GLU A 45 -9.75 17.95 -13.56
C GLU A 45 -10.37 16.64 -14.08
N SER A 46 -9.72 15.49 -13.85
CA SER A 46 -10.14 14.20 -14.40
C SER A 46 -9.93 13.06 -13.39
N ILE A 47 -10.26 13.30 -12.12
CA ILE A 47 -10.19 12.27 -11.08
C ILE A 47 -11.01 11.05 -11.51
N GLY A 48 -10.42 9.86 -11.44
CA GLY A 48 -11.06 8.63 -11.92
C GLY A 48 -10.99 8.38 -13.42
N HIS A 49 -10.47 9.36 -14.17
CA HIS A 49 -10.35 9.29 -15.62
C HIS A 49 -9.02 9.88 -16.09
N THR A 50 -8.02 9.88 -15.20
CA THR A 50 -6.68 10.39 -15.51
C THR A 50 -6.06 9.54 -16.61
N ASP A 51 -5.54 10.19 -17.66
CA ASP A 51 -4.83 9.49 -18.74
C ASP A 51 -3.66 8.67 -18.16
N VAL A 52 -3.76 7.36 -18.31
CA VAL A 52 -2.84 6.39 -17.70
C VAL A 52 -1.45 6.47 -18.31
N GLU A 53 -1.35 6.68 -19.62
CA GLU A 53 -0.08 6.75 -20.33
C GLU A 53 0.63 8.07 -20.06
N GLN A 54 -0.12 9.19 -20.03
CA GLN A 54 0.43 10.48 -19.63
C GLN A 54 0.89 10.46 -18.18
N ARG A 55 0.08 9.93 -17.26
CA ARG A 55 0.45 9.77 -15.85
C ARG A 55 1.73 8.94 -15.68
N LYS A 56 1.86 7.85 -16.45
CA LYS A 56 3.06 7.02 -16.44
C LYS A 56 4.29 7.80 -16.91
N ARG A 57 4.19 8.56 -18.01
CA ARG A 57 5.30 9.42 -18.46
C ARG A 57 5.67 10.45 -17.41
N ASP A 58 4.68 11.11 -16.82
CA ASP A 58 4.89 12.17 -15.83
C ASP A 58 5.60 11.67 -14.58
N VAL A 59 5.28 10.48 -14.06
CA VAL A 59 5.99 9.93 -12.88
C VAL A 59 7.46 9.62 -13.19
N PHE A 60 7.78 9.15 -14.40
CA PHE A 60 9.17 8.94 -14.82
C PHE A 60 9.92 10.25 -14.96
N GLU A 61 9.33 11.26 -15.58
CA GLU A 61 9.90 12.61 -15.67
C GLU A 61 10.12 13.22 -14.27
N CYS A 62 9.28 12.88 -13.30
CA CYS A 62 9.43 13.32 -11.92
C CYS A 62 10.46 12.54 -11.09
N GLY A 63 11.09 11.50 -11.64
CA GLY A 63 12.22 10.81 -11.01
C GLY A 63 11.93 9.42 -10.46
N VAL A 64 10.75 8.83 -10.74
CA VAL A 64 10.55 7.38 -10.61
C VAL A 64 11.52 6.67 -11.56
N ARG A 65 12.19 5.61 -11.10
CA ARG A 65 13.13 4.82 -11.93
C ARG A 65 12.49 3.50 -12.40
N ASN A 66 11.67 2.88 -11.55
CA ASN A 66 11.03 1.59 -11.79
C ASN A 66 9.50 1.64 -11.64
N TYR A 67 8.79 1.15 -12.67
CA TYR A 67 7.32 1.17 -12.71
C TYR A 67 6.66 0.05 -11.90
N ASN A 68 7.27 -1.15 -11.85
CA ASN A 68 6.81 -2.32 -11.09
C ASN A 68 5.29 -2.59 -11.21
N ALA A 69 4.76 -2.62 -12.44
CA ALA A 69 3.33 -2.79 -12.71
C ALA A 69 2.42 -1.80 -11.93
N GLY A 70 2.89 -0.56 -11.74
CA GLY A 70 2.20 0.52 -11.02
C GLY A 70 2.57 0.64 -9.54
N ASN A 71 3.38 -0.28 -8.98
CA ASN A 71 3.91 -0.22 -7.62
C ASN A 71 5.25 0.53 -7.58
N LEU A 72 5.18 1.83 -7.83
CA LEU A 72 6.31 2.73 -7.98
C LEU A 72 7.37 2.58 -6.86
N ASP A 73 8.62 2.85 -7.21
CA ASP A 73 9.81 2.74 -6.34
C ASP A 73 9.96 3.90 -5.33
N LEU A 74 8.87 4.48 -4.85
CA LEU A 74 8.90 5.71 -4.05
C LEU A 74 9.71 5.57 -2.74
N SER A 75 9.76 4.37 -2.18
CA SER A 75 10.51 4.05 -0.95
C SER A 75 11.72 3.16 -1.21
N ALA A 76 12.10 2.93 -2.47
CA ALA A 76 13.24 2.09 -2.80
C ALA A 76 14.55 2.85 -2.55
N GLN A 77 15.52 2.14 -1.96
CA GLN A 77 16.90 2.57 -1.93
C GLN A 77 17.62 2.04 -3.16
N PHE A 78 18.29 2.93 -3.89
CA PHE A 78 19.16 2.56 -5.00
C PHE A 78 20.62 2.52 -4.55
N PRO A 79 21.50 1.78 -5.26
CA PRO A 79 22.92 1.67 -4.90
C PRO A 79 23.67 3.02 -4.84
N ASP A 80 23.19 4.03 -5.57
CA ASP A 80 23.73 5.39 -5.61
C ASP A 80 23.12 6.33 -4.54
N MET A 81 22.31 5.82 -3.61
CA MET A 81 21.61 6.60 -2.59
C MET A 81 21.93 6.13 -1.17
N LYS A 82 21.94 7.09 -0.24
CA LYS A 82 21.93 6.80 1.20
C LYS A 82 20.48 6.63 1.70
N ASP A 83 20.31 5.99 2.85
CA ASP A 83 19.01 5.82 3.51
C ASP A 83 18.30 7.17 3.74
N GLU A 84 19.07 8.20 4.09
CA GLU A 84 18.60 9.57 4.32
C GLU A 84 18.02 10.25 3.06
N ASP A 85 18.37 9.77 1.86
CA ASP A 85 17.92 10.34 0.59
C ASP A 85 16.54 9.83 0.14
N ILE A 86 16.05 8.72 0.71
CA ILE A 86 14.82 8.05 0.28
C ILE A 86 13.60 8.98 0.46
N ILE A 87 13.44 9.56 1.65
CA ILE A 87 12.31 10.45 1.97
C ILE A 87 12.38 11.76 1.16
N PRO A 88 13.51 12.49 1.09
CA PRO A 88 13.68 13.64 0.20
C PRO A 88 13.33 13.34 -1.26
N ARG A 89 13.79 12.20 -1.79
CA ARG A 89 13.47 11.77 -3.16
C ARG A 89 11.95 11.62 -3.35
N ARG A 90 11.28 10.89 -2.46
CA ARG A 90 9.83 10.71 -2.50
C ARG A 90 9.09 12.05 -2.49
N ILE A 91 9.46 12.95 -1.58
CA ILE A 91 8.87 14.29 -1.47
C ILE A 91 9.09 15.09 -2.76
N SER A 92 10.27 14.99 -3.37
CA SER A 92 10.57 15.65 -4.64
C SER A 92 9.67 15.13 -5.79
N ILE A 93 9.48 13.81 -5.89
CA ILE A 93 8.57 13.19 -6.86
C ILE A 93 7.14 13.70 -6.65
N ASP A 94 6.64 13.64 -5.41
CA ASP A 94 5.29 14.08 -5.05
C ASP A 94 5.07 15.57 -5.38
N ASN A 95 6.06 16.42 -5.09
CA ASN A 95 6.01 17.84 -5.42
C ASN A 95 6.04 18.10 -6.92
N CYS A 96 6.83 17.34 -7.68
CA CYS A 96 6.84 17.41 -9.13
C CYS A 96 5.48 17.04 -9.73
N MET A 97 4.86 15.95 -9.26
CA MET A 97 3.53 15.53 -9.68
C MET A 97 2.48 16.60 -9.36
N LYS A 98 2.53 17.21 -8.16
CA LYS A 98 1.64 18.32 -7.80
C LYS A 98 1.80 19.53 -8.72
N LYS A 99 3.04 19.90 -9.07
CA LYS A 99 3.31 21.00 -10.04
C LYS A 99 2.73 20.69 -11.42
N LYS A 100 2.72 19.43 -11.83
CA LYS A 100 2.06 18.95 -13.05
C LYS A 100 0.53 18.88 -12.93
N GLY A 101 -0.09 19.30 -11.81
CA GLY A 101 -1.54 19.34 -11.63
C GLY A 101 -2.16 18.07 -11.06
N TYR A 102 -1.36 17.14 -10.55
CA TYR A 102 -1.87 15.95 -9.87
C TYR A 102 -2.21 16.24 -8.40
N ILE A 103 -3.31 15.67 -7.94
CA ILE A 103 -3.55 15.44 -6.52
C ILE A 103 -2.99 14.07 -6.13
N ILE A 104 -2.66 13.91 -4.85
CA ILE A 104 -2.13 12.66 -4.30
C ILE A 104 -3.11 12.17 -3.25
N SER A 105 -3.60 10.95 -3.41
CA SER A 105 -4.41 10.26 -2.40
C SER A 105 -3.83 8.89 -2.06
N ASN A 106 -4.60 8.07 -1.34
CA ASN A 106 -4.21 6.74 -0.89
C ASN A 106 -5.20 5.66 -1.36
N TYR A 107 -4.91 4.41 -1.02
CA TYR A 107 -5.71 3.25 -1.37
C TYR A 107 -7.17 3.34 -0.87
N GLU A 108 -7.42 4.05 0.23
CA GLU A 108 -8.76 4.21 0.84
C GLU A 108 -9.68 5.06 -0.03
N SER A 109 -9.13 5.82 -0.97
CA SER A 109 -9.93 6.60 -1.91
C SER A 109 -10.53 5.76 -3.03
N CYS A 110 -9.96 4.58 -3.33
CA CYS A 110 -10.43 3.76 -4.46
C CYS A 110 -11.76 3.06 -4.17
N THR A 111 -12.01 2.72 -2.92
CA THR A 111 -13.17 1.92 -2.50
C THR A 111 -13.72 2.40 -1.18
N LEU A 112 -15.05 2.35 -1.04
CA LEU A 112 -15.75 2.63 0.20
C LEU A 112 -16.70 1.48 0.51
N LYS A 113 -16.50 0.81 1.66
CA LYS A 113 -17.25 -0.39 2.05
C LYS A 113 -17.18 -1.48 0.97
N GLY A 114 -16.01 -1.63 0.35
CA GLY A 114 -15.72 -2.61 -0.70
C GLY A 114 -16.32 -2.29 -2.07
N LYS A 115 -16.89 -1.10 -2.28
CA LYS A 115 -17.42 -0.67 -3.58
C LYS A 115 -16.50 0.38 -4.21
N PRO A 116 -16.22 0.30 -5.53
CA PRO A 116 -15.44 1.33 -6.21
C PRO A 116 -16.07 2.72 -6.08
N THR A 117 -15.25 3.71 -5.73
CA THR A 117 -15.67 5.13 -5.67
C THR A 117 -15.59 5.81 -7.02
N GLY A 118 -14.89 5.20 -7.98
CA GLY A 118 -14.50 5.83 -9.23
C GLY A 118 -13.23 6.66 -9.15
N PHE A 119 -12.60 6.82 -7.98
CA PHE A 119 -11.37 7.62 -7.86
C PHE A 119 -10.17 7.00 -8.59
N CYS A 120 -10.07 5.67 -8.57
CA CYS A 120 -8.93 4.94 -9.10
C CYS A 120 -9.27 4.31 -10.45
N ASN A 121 -8.43 4.59 -11.44
CA ASN A 121 -8.49 4.08 -12.80
C ASN A 121 -7.14 3.56 -13.26
#